data_AF-A0A7K4HIS4-F1
#
_entry.id   AF-A0A7K4HIS4-F1
#
_cell.length_a   1.000
_cell.length_b   1.000
_cell.length_c   1.000
_cell.angle_alpha   90.00
_cell.angle_beta   90.00
_cell.angle_gamma   90.00
#
_symmetry.space_group_name_H-M   'P 1'
#
loop_
_entity.id
_entity.type
_entity.pdbx_description
1 polymer ?
#
loop_
_entity_poly.entity_id
_entity_poly.type
_entity_poly.pdbx_seq_one_letter_code
_entity_poly.pdbx_strand_id
1 'polypeptide(L)'
;MIELIDNASERIKRIRSRFLDDVPLISIERAQLYTEKWKETENNGFPLSVRVALSMKNVLKNMTIYIDPDDRIAGKWTENFIGIPIDIERGIWNNVFEVELDTKTMNKYMKESNKNYMSYMINKNSEDILYLFIPIYLWVLYIFYVTLLDDLDKIQLF
;
A
#
# COMPACT_ATOMS: atom_id res chain seq x y z
N MET A 1 29.27 18.72 5.96
CA MET A 1 28.58 17.48 5.55
C MET A 1 29.05 16.35 6.43
N ILE A 2 28.17 15.78 7.26
CA ILE A 2 28.47 14.54 7.99
C ILE A 2 28.32 13.41 6.97
N GLU A 3 29.41 12.82 6.52
CA GLU A 3 29.35 11.52 5.84
C GLU A 3 28.76 10.52 6.84
N LEU A 4 27.54 10.06 6.57
CA LEU A 4 26.99 8.91 7.26
C LEU A 4 27.84 7.71 6.85
N ILE A 5 28.79 7.32 7.68
CA ILE A 5 29.60 6.13 7.46
C ILE A 5 28.67 4.91 7.60
N ASP A 6 28.20 4.38 6.47
CA ASP A 6 27.42 3.14 6.46
C ASP A 6 28.37 1.94 6.65
N ASN A 7 28.53 1.54 7.92
CA ASN A 7 29.32 0.39 8.35
C ASN A 7 28.64 -0.97 8.03
N ALA A 8 27.54 -0.99 7.28
CA ALA A 8 26.92 -2.23 6.88
C ALA A 8 27.77 -3.03 5.88
N SER A 9 27.63 -4.35 5.89
CA SER A 9 28.24 -5.22 4.87
C SER A 9 27.67 -4.92 3.48
N GLU A 10 28.45 -5.14 2.42
CA GLU A 10 28.02 -4.97 1.02
C GLU A 10 26.70 -5.67 0.68
N ARG A 11 26.46 -6.86 1.25
CA ARG A 11 25.18 -7.59 1.14
C ARG A 11 23.98 -6.75 1.61
N ILE A 12 24.11 -6.11 2.78
CA ILE A 12 23.04 -5.27 3.35
C ILE A 12 22.85 -4.00 2.53
N LYS A 13 23.94 -3.41 2.02
CA LYS A 13 23.87 -2.24 1.14
C LYS A 13 23.08 -2.55 -0.14
N ARG A 14 23.33 -3.70 -0.78
CA ARG A 14 22.56 -4.16 -1.95
C ARG A 14 21.07 -4.34 -1.65
N ILE A 15 20.74 -5.00 -0.53
CA ILE A 15 19.35 -5.17 -0.08
C ILE A 15 18.68 -3.79 0.09
N ARG A 16 19.35 -2.86 0.77
CA ARG A 16 18.82 -1.50 1.03
C ARG A 16 18.58 -0.72 -0.26
N SER A 17 19.56 -0.70 -1.19
CA SER A 17 19.39 -0.04 -2.48
C SER A 17 18.18 -0.60 -3.23
N ARG A 18 18.05 -1.93 -3.32
CA ARG A 18 16.86 -2.53 -3.93
C ARG A 18 15.55 -2.13 -3.25
N PHE A 19 15.50 -2.04 -1.92
CA PHE A 19 14.31 -1.56 -1.20
C PHE A 19 13.94 -0.11 -1.50
N LEU A 20 14.90 0.75 -1.87
CA LEU A 20 14.68 2.15 -2.20
C LEU A 20 14.41 2.38 -3.69
N ASP A 21 15.07 1.58 -4.54
CA ASP A 21 15.13 1.81 -5.98
C ASP A 21 14.16 0.91 -6.76
N ASP A 22 13.84 -0.30 -6.26
CA ASP A 22 12.94 -1.22 -6.95
C ASP A 22 11.46 -0.83 -6.76
N VAL A 23 10.64 -1.21 -7.74
CA VAL A 23 9.20 -0.96 -7.74
C VAL A 23 8.47 -2.00 -6.89
N PRO A 24 7.63 -1.60 -5.91
CA PRO A 24 6.75 -2.51 -5.19
C PRO A 24 5.73 -3.16 -6.14
N LEU A 25 5.54 -4.48 -6.03
CA LEU A 25 4.62 -5.25 -6.86
C LEU A 25 3.47 -5.81 -6.03
N ILE A 26 2.27 -5.85 -6.62
CA ILE A 26 1.11 -6.52 -6.04
C ILE A 26 1.08 -7.96 -6.57
N SER A 27 1.15 -8.94 -5.67
CA SER A 27 1.04 -10.35 -6.02
C SER A 27 -0.40 -10.85 -5.90
N ILE A 28 -0.84 -11.54 -6.95
CA ILE A 28 -2.15 -12.20 -7.01
C ILE A 28 -2.08 -13.70 -6.71
N GLU A 29 -0.88 -14.28 -6.59
CA GLU A 29 -0.68 -15.74 -6.53
C GLU A 29 -1.44 -16.36 -5.35
N ARG A 30 -1.29 -15.77 -4.16
CA ARG A 30 -2.02 -16.18 -2.96
C ARG A 30 -3.54 -16.12 -3.15
N ALA A 31 -4.04 -14.97 -3.61
CA ALA A 31 -5.47 -14.75 -3.81
C ALA A 31 -6.04 -15.77 -4.81
N GLN A 32 -5.30 -16.03 -5.88
CA GLN A 32 -5.67 -17.00 -6.90
C GLN A 32 -5.76 -18.42 -6.31
N LEU A 33 -4.67 -18.92 -5.70
CA LEU A 33 -4.61 -20.26 -5.12
C LEU A 33 -5.66 -20.47 -4.01
N TYR A 34 -5.91 -19.44 -3.21
CA TYR A 34 -6.95 -19.47 -2.19
C TYR A 34 -8.35 -19.58 -2.81
N THR A 35 -8.63 -18.73 -3.81
CA THR A 35 -9.93 -18.66 -4.51
C THR A 35 -10.24 -19.93 -5.26
N GLU A 36 -9.26 -20.50 -5.98
CA GLU A 36 -9.41 -21.77 -6.69
C GLU A 36 -9.88 -22.86 -5.73
N LYS A 37 -9.18 -23.02 -4.60
CA LYS A 37 -9.57 -24.03 -3.61
C LYS A 37 -10.88 -23.69 -2.91
N TRP A 38 -11.18 -22.41 -2.72
CA TRP A 38 -12.42 -21.96 -2.12
C TRP A 38 -13.62 -22.39 -2.95
N LYS A 39 -13.57 -22.17 -4.27
CA LYS A 39 -14.60 -22.58 -5.24
C LYS A 39 -14.79 -24.09 -5.27
N GLU A 40 -13.70 -24.87 -5.23
CA GLU A 40 -13.77 -26.33 -5.16
C GLU A 40 -14.52 -26.87 -3.93
N THR A 41 -14.61 -26.07 -2.84
CA THR A 41 -15.22 -26.51 -1.58
C THR A 41 -16.63 -25.97 -1.33
N GLU A 42 -17.19 -25.16 -2.24
CA GLU A 42 -18.49 -24.47 -2.05
C GLU A 42 -19.67 -25.44 -1.90
N ASN A 43 -19.65 -26.59 -2.58
CA ASN A 43 -20.78 -27.52 -2.64
C ASN A 43 -20.56 -28.81 -1.84
N ASN A 44 -19.54 -28.85 -0.99
CA ASN A 44 -19.10 -30.08 -0.32
C ASN A 44 -19.73 -30.26 1.08
N GLY A 45 -20.51 -29.29 1.54
CA GLY A 45 -21.11 -29.30 2.88
C GLY A 45 -20.10 -29.13 4.03
N PHE A 46 -18.87 -28.70 3.73
CA PHE A 46 -17.84 -28.51 4.75
C PHE A 46 -18.14 -27.31 5.66
N PRO A 47 -17.84 -27.39 6.97
CA PRO A 47 -17.84 -26.23 7.85
C PRO A 47 -16.88 -25.14 7.35
N LEU A 48 -17.21 -23.87 7.64
CA LEU A 48 -16.42 -22.72 7.17
C LEU A 48 -14.93 -22.82 7.56
N SER A 49 -14.63 -23.23 8.79
CA SER A 49 -13.26 -23.40 9.28
C SER A 49 -12.46 -24.42 8.48
N VAL A 50 -13.11 -25.52 8.07
CA VAL A 50 -12.50 -26.57 7.25
C VAL A 50 -12.19 -26.04 5.85
N ARG A 51 -13.10 -25.25 5.26
CA ARG A 51 -12.88 -24.62 3.96
C ARG A 51 -11.69 -23.68 3.99
N VAL A 52 -11.60 -22.80 5.00
CA VAL A 52 -10.46 -21.90 5.20
C VAL A 52 -9.16 -22.68 5.33
N ALA A 53 -9.15 -23.75 6.15
CA ALA A 53 -7.97 -24.57 6.35
C ALA A 53 -7.52 -25.27 5.06
N LEU A 54 -8.46 -25.79 4.25
CA LEU A 54 -8.17 -26.42 2.97
C LEU A 54 -7.62 -25.41 1.94
N SER A 55 -8.21 -24.22 1.86
CA SER A 55 -7.71 -23.15 0.98
C SER A 55 -6.32 -22.68 1.39
N MET A 56 -6.09 -22.47 2.68
CA MET A 56 -4.77 -22.12 3.19
C MET A 56 -3.74 -23.22 2.95
N LYS A 57 -4.12 -24.48 3.09
CA LYS A 57 -3.26 -25.63 2.74
C LYS A 57 -2.89 -25.61 1.26
N ASN A 58 -3.81 -25.23 0.36
CA ASN A 58 -3.55 -25.12 -1.07
C ASN A 58 -2.53 -24.01 -1.36
N VAL A 59 -2.69 -22.84 -0.73
CA VAL A 59 -1.74 -21.73 -0.82
C VAL A 59 -0.35 -22.21 -0.37
N LEU A 60 -0.22 -22.69 0.87
CA LEU A 60 1.07 -23.06 1.45
C LEU A 60 1.79 -24.19 0.70
N LYS A 61 1.06 -25.04 -0.02
CA LYS A 61 1.63 -26.14 -0.79
C LYS A 61 2.12 -25.72 -2.18
N ASN A 62 1.47 -24.75 -2.81
CA ASN A 62 1.68 -24.43 -4.22
C ASN A 62 2.24 -23.03 -4.47
N MET A 63 2.20 -22.12 -3.49
CA MET A 63 2.74 -20.76 -3.61
C MET A 63 4.25 -20.81 -3.84
N THR A 64 4.74 -19.90 -4.69
CA THR A 64 6.16 -19.83 -5.03
C THR A 64 6.97 -19.41 -3.80
N ILE A 65 7.96 -20.23 -3.44
CA ILE A 65 8.91 -19.90 -2.38
C ILE A 65 10.05 -19.08 -2.99
N TYR A 66 10.01 -17.77 -2.78
CA TYR A 66 11.10 -16.89 -3.16
C TYR A 66 12.19 -16.86 -2.07
N ILE A 67 13.44 -17.07 -2.49
CA ILE A 67 14.64 -16.97 -1.65
C ILE A 67 15.57 -15.97 -2.32
N ASP A 68 15.82 -14.84 -1.65
CA ASP A 68 16.75 -13.84 -2.17
C ASP A 68 18.20 -14.31 -1.95
N PRO A 69 19.11 -14.17 -2.93
CA PRO A 69 20.50 -14.57 -2.78
C PRO A 69 21.26 -13.77 -1.70
N ASP A 70 20.82 -12.55 -1.41
CA ASP A 70 21.39 -11.73 -0.35
C ASP A 70 20.69 -11.97 1.00
N ASP A 71 19.52 -12.62 1.08
CA ASP A 71 18.85 -12.92 2.34
C ASP A 71 19.45 -14.14 3.04
N ARG A 72 19.61 -14.03 4.36
CA ARG A 72 20.02 -15.15 5.23
C ARG A 72 18.85 -15.88 5.88
N ILE A 73 17.64 -15.38 5.66
CA ILE A 73 16.39 -15.93 6.22
C ILE A 73 15.53 -16.33 5.03
N ALA A 74 15.13 -17.59 4.97
CA ALA A 74 14.24 -18.08 3.95
C ALA A 74 12.79 -17.71 4.29
N GLY A 75 12.03 -17.33 3.26
CA GLY A 75 10.60 -17.05 3.36
C GLY A 75 10.29 -15.60 3.02
N LYS A 76 9.61 -15.43 1.88
CA LYS A 76 8.88 -14.21 1.54
C LYS A 76 7.40 -14.49 1.41
N TRP A 77 6.62 -13.41 1.48
CA TRP A 77 5.16 -13.47 1.40
C TRP A 77 4.65 -13.64 -0.05
N THR A 78 5.51 -13.45 -1.04
CA THR A 78 5.19 -13.47 -2.47
C THR A 78 6.38 -14.02 -3.26
N GLU A 79 6.14 -14.22 -4.55
CA GLU A 79 7.13 -14.55 -5.58
C GLU A 79 8.13 -13.41 -5.90
N ASN A 80 7.93 -12.21 -5.31
CA ASN A 80 8.71 -11.01 -5.61
C ASN A 80 9.57 -10.54 -4.42
N PHE A 81 10.63 -9.78 -4.72
CA PHE A 81 11.51 -9.19 -3.70
C PHE A 81 10.77 -8.17 -2.82
N ILE A 82 10.08 -7.21 -3.45
CA ILE A 82 9.19 -6.22 -2.80
C ILE A 82 7.76 -6.49 -3.26
N GLY A 83 7.20 -7.62 -2.83
CA GLY A 83 5.83 -7.98 -3.16
C GLY A 83 4.88 -7.83 -1.98
N ILE A 84 3.70 -7.32 -2.25
CA ILE A 84 2.57 -7.25 -1.32
C ILE A 84 1.52 -8.25 -1.81
N PRO A 85 1.18 -9.30 -1.04
CA PRO A 85 0.14 -10.23 -1.44
C PRO A 85 -1.25 -9.60 -1.24
N ILE A 86 -2.19 -9.98 -2.11
CA ILE A 86 -3.61 -9.78 -1.83
C ILE A 86 -4.10 -10.95 -0.96
N ASP A 87 -4.36 -10.70 0.31
CA ASP A 87 -4.89 -11.67 1.28
C ASP A 87 -6.41 -11.53 1.45
N ILE A 88 -7.15 -11.89 0.39
CA ILE A 88 -8.63 -11.81 0.32
C ILE A 88 -9.33 -12.50 1.49
N GLU A 89 -8.72 -13.54 2.08
CA GLU A 89 -9.28 -14.30 3.18
C GLU A 89 -9.31 -13.52 4.50
N ARG A 90 -8.49 -12.46 4.62
CA ARG A 90 -8.50 -11.57 5.79
C ARG A 90 -9.48 -10.42 5.66
N GLY A 91 -9.99 -10.16 4.46
CA GLY A 91 -10.96 -9.11 4.19
C GLY A 91 -10.41 -7.69 4.19
N ILE A 92 -9.10 -7.48 4.39
CA ILE A 92 -8.47 -6.16 4.38
C ILE A 92 -8.72 -5.45 3.04
N TRP A 93 -8.54 -6.19 1.94
CA TRP A 93 -8.70 -5.66 0.59
C TRP A 93 -10.15 -5.65 0.10
N ASN A 94 -11.09 -6.32 0.77
CA ASN A 94 -12.45 -6.49 0.25
C ASN A 94 -13.18 -5.15 0.14
N ASN A 95 -13.04 -4.28 1.14
CA ASN A 95 -13.63 -2.93 1.09
C ASN A 95 -12.99 -2.08 -0.01
N VAL A 96 -11.67 -2.18 -0.17
CA VAL A 96 -10.94 -1.48 -1.23
C VAL A 96 -11.47 -1.93 -2.59
N PHE A 97 -11.60 -3.24 -2.81
CA PHE A 97 -12.12 -3.79 -4.06
C PHE A 97 -13.59 -3.43 -4.30
N GLU A 98 -14.43 -3.43 -3.26
CA GLU A 98 -15.83 -3.01 -3.39
C GLU A 98 -15.95 -1.55 -3.88
N VAL A 99 -15.05 -0.68 -3.42
CA VAL A 99 -15.08 0.74 -3.75
C VAL A 99 -14.36 1.07 -5.06
N GLU A 100 -13.18 0.50 -5.26
CA GLU A 100 -12.23 0.96 -6.29
C GLU A 100 -12.31 0.17 -7.61
N LEU A 101 -12.98 -1.00 -7.64
CA LEU A 101 -13.13 -1.77 -8.88
C LEU A 101 -14.13 -1.14 -9.86
N ASP A 102 -15.05 -0.28 -9.40
CA ASP A 102 -16.04 0.39 -10.24
C ASP A 102 -16.00 1.92 -10.05
N THR A 103 -15.76 2.63 -11.17
CA THR A 103 -15.72 4.09 -11.21
C THR A 103 -17.00 4.74 -10.68
N LYS A 104 -18.18 4.12 -10.84
CA LYS A 104 -19.42 4.70 -10.30
C LYS A 104 -19.47 4.58 -8.78
N THR A 105 -19.12 3.42 -8.23
CA THR A 105 -19.02 3.21 -6.78
C THR A 105 -17.98 4.14 -6.16
N MET A 106 -16.80 4.27 -6.77
CA MET A 106 -15.77 5.19 -6.32
C MET A 106 -16.28 6.64 -6.28
N ASN A 107 -16.92 7.12 -7.35
CA ASN A 107 -17.48 8.47 -7.40
C ASN A 107 -18.57 8.71 -6.34
N LYS A 108 -19.39 7.71 -6.06
CA LYS A 108 -20.40 7.77 -4.99
C LYS A 108 -19.72 7.90 -3.62
N TYR A 109 -18.74 7.04 -3.33
CA TYR A 109 -17.98 7.06 -2.08
C TYR A 109 -17.25 8.39 -1.88
N MET A 110 -16.62 8.93 -2.91
CA MET A 110 -15.98 10.24 -2.85
C MET A 110 -16.95 11.35 -2.49
N LYS A 111 -18.14 11.40 -3.11
CA LYS A 111 -19.15 12.42 -2.81
C LYS A 111 -19.64 12.34 -1.36
N GLU A 112 -19.85 11.13 -0.86
CA GLU A 112 -20.30 10.90 0.51
C GLU A 112 -19.21 11.23 1.54
N SER A 113 -17.97 10.80 1.29
CA SER A 113 -16.79 11.14 2.09
C SER A 113 -16.57 12.66 2.15
N ASN A 114 -16.59 13.34 1.00
CA ASN A 114 -16.43 14.78 0.93
C ASN A 114 -17.54 15.51 1.71
N LYS A 115 -18.79 15.04 1.63
CA LYS A 115 -19.89 15.62 2.41
C LYS A 115 -19.65 15.48 3.92
N ASN A 116 -19.28 14.29 4.38
CA ASN A 116 -19.02 14.02 5.79
C ASN A 116 -17.83 14.85 6.31
N TYR A 117 -16.77 14.94 5.52
CA TYR A 117 -15.61 15.76 5.81
C TYR A 117 -15.98 17.24 5.92
N MET A 118 -16.77 17.78 4.98
CA MET A 118 -17.26 19.16 5.07
C MET A 118 -18.09 19.39 6.34
N SER A 119 -18.99 18.47 6.69
CA SER A 119 -19.76 18.56 7.94
C SER A 119 -18.87 18.53 9.18
N TYR A 120 -17.84 17.69 9.22
CA TYR A 120 -16.86 17.64 10.29
C TYR A 120 -16.11 18.97 10.44
N MET A 121 -15.62 19.52 9.33
CA MET A 121 -14.86 20.78 9.32
C MET A 121 -15.73 21.96 9.80
N ILE A 122 -16.98 22.04 9.33
CA ILE A 122 -17.96 23.04 9.79
C ILE A 122 -18.18 22.92 11.30
N ASN A 123 -18.39 21.71 11.82
CA ASN A 123 -18.60 21.49 13.26
C ASN A 123 -17.38 21.83 14.12
N LYS A 124 -16.17 21.69 13.56
CA LYS A 124 -14.92 22.03 14.25
C LYS A 124 -14.60 23.53 14.24
N ASN A 125 -15.40 24.33 13.52
CA ASN A 125 -15.23 25.77 13.36
C ASN A 125 -13.80 26.14 12.91
N SER A 126 -13.19 25.29 12.09
CA SER A 126 -11.82 25.46 11.63
C SER A 126 -11.75 26.48 10.49
N GLU A 127 -10.92 27.51 10.61
CA GLU A 127 -10.62 28.46 9.52
C GLU A 127 -10.02 27.75 8.28
N ASP A 128 -9.53 26.52 8.46
CA ASP A 128 -9.04 25.61 7.43
C ASP A 128 -10.06 25.28 6.32
N ILE A 129 -11.36 25.56 6.53
CA ILE A 129 -12.40 25.39 5.49
C ILE A 129 -12.09 26.22 4.25
N LEU A 130 -11.49 27.39 4.41
CA LEU A 130 -11.09 28.26 3.29
C LEU A 130 -10.03 27.60 2.41
N TYR A 131 -9.14 26.79 2.99
CA TYR A 131 -8.06 26.10 2.27
C TYR A 131 -8.54 24.90 1.44
N LEU A 132 -9.76 24.40 1.70
CA LEU A 132 -10.40 23.35 0.89
C LEU A 132 -10.92 23.86 -0.47
N PHE A 133 -11.19 25.17 -0.55
CA PHE A 133 -11.63 25.82 -1.78
C PHE A 133 -10.48 26.47 -2.54
N ILE A 134 -9.26 26.44 -1.98
CA ILE A 134 -8.06 26.84 -2.70
C ILE A 134 -7.74 25.70 -3.67
N PRO A 135 -7.81 25.93 -4.99
CA PRO A 135 -7.43 24.93 -5.97
C PRO A 135 -6.06 24.34 -5.65
N ILE A 136 -5.91 23.02 -5.83
CA ILE A 136 -4.64 22.30 -5.61
C ILE A 136 -3.44 22.98 -6.28
N TYR A 137 -3.63 23.65 -7.43
CA TYR A 137 -2.55 24.39 -8.09
C TYR A 137 -2.07 25.62 -7.31
N LEU A 138 -2.93 26.29 -6.54
CA LEU A 138 -2.52 27.38 -5.65
C LEU A 138 -1.79 26.85 -4.41
N TRP A 139 -2.13 25.64 -3.95
CA TRP A 139 -1.34 24.93 -2.94
C TRP A 139 0.03 24.51 -3.45
N VAL A 140 0.11 23.98 -4.68
CA VAL A 140 1.38 23.69 -5.35
C VAL A 140 2.19 24.97 -5.55
N LEU A 141 1.58 26.06 -5.99
CA LEU A 141 2.23 27.37 -6.11
C LEU A 141 2.68 27.92 -4.76
N TYR A 142 1.92 27.74 -3.68
CA TYR A 142 2.30 28.16 -2.34
C TYR A 142 3.46 27.32 -1.80
N ILE A 143 3.44 25.99 -1.98
CA ILE A 143 4.57 25.12 -1.66
C ILE A 143 5.78 25.53 -2.50
N PHE A 144 5.65 25.70 -3.81
CA PHE A 144 6.73 26.20 -4.66
C PHE A 144 7.24 27.57 -4.23
N TYR A 145 6.36 28.49 -3.86
CA TYR A 145 6.71 29.84 -3.39
C TYR A 145 7.44 29.81 -2.05
N VAL A 146 6.96 29.01 -1.08
CA VAL A 146 7.61 28.80 0.21
C VAL A 146 8.96 28.09 0.04
N THR A 147 9.03 27.08 -0.84
CA THR A 147 10.28 26.34 -1.10
C THR A 147 11.28 27.21 -1.88
N LEU A 148 10.83 28.05 -2.83
CA LEU A 148 11.68 29.02 -3.52
C LEU A 148 12.14 30.17 -2.61
N LEU A 149 11.30 30.62 -1.67
CA LEU A 149 11.65 31.68 -0.73
C LEU A 149 12.59 31.18 0.36
N ASP A 150 12.40 29.96 0.88
CA ASP A 150 13.33 29.33 1.82
C ASP A 150 14.71 29.06 1.17
N ASP A 151 14.77 28.92 -0.16
CA ASP A 151 16.02 28.83 -0.92
C ASP A 151 16.68 30.19 -1.16
N LEU A 152 15.94 31.31 -1.15
CA LEU A 152 16.52 32.64 -1.36
C LEU A 152 17.21 33.20 -0.09
N ASP A 153 16.75 32.83 1.10
CA ASP A 153 17.40 33.22 2.37
C ASP A 153 18.59 32.31 2.75
N LYS A 154 18.80 31.18 2.05
CA LYS A 154 19.89 30.22 2.34
C LYS A 154 21.10 30.29 1.39
N ILE A 155 21.11 31.20 0.40
CA ILE A 155 22.24 31.34 -0.55
C ILE A 155 23.35 32.31 -0.04
N GLN A 156 23.28 32.78 1.19
CA GLN A 156 24.41 33.44 1.87
C GLN A 156 24.60 32.91 3.30
N LEU A 157 24.96 31.63 3.43
CA LEU A 157 25.81 31.06 4.50
C LEU A 157 25.66 29.55 4.45
N PHE A 158 26.52 28.89 3.68
CA PHE A 158 27.31 27.71 4.05
C PHE A 158 28.33 27.42 2.94
#